data_AF-A0A257QUT6-F1
#
_entry.id   AF-A0A257QUT6-F1
#
_cell.length_a   1.000
_cell.length_b   1.000
_cell.length_c   1.000
_cell.angle_alpha   90.00
_cell.angle_beta   90.00
_cell.angle_gamma   90.00
#
_symmetry.space_group_name_H-M   'P 1'
#
loop_
_entity.id
_entity.type
_entity.pdbx_description
1 polymer ?
#
loop_
_entity_poly.entity_id
_entity_poly.type
_entity_poly.pdbx_seq_one_letter_code
_entity_poly.pdbx_strand_id
1 'polypeptide(L)' 'MSVHTLTMPLARGAAVFLDIDGTLIDLAATPDAVVIPAHLPHLLRRLAARHGGALALISGRSLADID' A
#
# COMPACT_ATOMS: atom_id res chain seq x y z
N MET A 1 -16.28 -0.70 -13.33
CA MET A 1 -15.74 -1.49 -12.20
C MET A 1 -16.30 -0.91 -10.91
N SER A 2 -17.17 -1.64 -10.22
CA SER A 2 -17.77 -1.16 -8.97
C SER A 2 -16.74 -1.23 -7.85
N VAL A 3 -16.32 -0.06 -7.35
CA VAL A 3 -15.51 0.04 -6.14
C VAL A 3 -16.38 -0.43 -4.97
N HIS A 4 -16.15 -1.65 -4.50
CA HIS A 4 -16.80 -2.14 -3.29
C HIS A 4 -16.06 -1.56 -2.09
N THR A 5 -16.64 -0.53 -1.46
CA THR A 5 -16.09 0.04 -0.23
C THR A 5 -16.46 -0.87 0.94
N LEU A 6 -15.57 -1.81 1.27
CA LEU A 6 -15.62 -2.51 2.55
C LEU A 6 -15.01 -1.60 3.62
N THR A 7 -15.86 -0.98 4.43
CA THR A 7 -15.40 -0.19 5.59
C THR A 7 -15.08 -1.13 6.74
N MET A 8 -13.83 -1.59 6.81
CA MET A 8 -13.28 -2.23 8.01
C MET A 8 -12.77 -1.14 8.97
N PRO A 9 -13.38 -0.96 10.16
CA PRO A 9 -12.85 -0.03 11.14
C PRO A 9 -11.51 -0.57 11.66
N LEU A 10 -10.41 0.03 11.20
CA LEU A 10 -9.09 -0.22 11.77
C LEU A 10 -9.08 0.28 13.21
N ALA A 11 -8.85 -0.63 14.17
CA ALA A 11 -8.76 -0.28 15.58
C ALA A 11 -7.66 0.77 15.80
N ARG A 12 -7.93 1.73 16.69
CA ARG A 12 -6.90 2.68 17.13
C ARG A 12 -5.77 1.89 17.78
N GLY A 13 -4.54 2.10 17.32
CA GLY A 13 -3.35 1.38 17.80
C GLY A 13 -3.09 0.03 17.11
N ALA A 14 -3.87 -0.36 16.11
CA ALA A 14 -3.52 -1.52 15.29
C ALA A 14 -2.25 -1.25 14.46
N ALA A 15 -1.44 -2.29 14.27
CA ALA A 15 -0.40 -2.31 13.25
C ALA A 15 -1.01 -2.71 11.89
N VAL A 16 -0.65 -1.99 10.85
CA VAL A 16 -1.19 -2.16 9.49
C VAL A 16 -0.10 -2.78 8.61
N PHE A 17 -0.45 -3.87 7.94
CA PHE A 17 0.41 -4.55 6.98
C PHE A 17 -0.32 -4.57 5.64
N LEU A 18 0.27 -3.98 4.61
CA LEU A 18 -0.31 -3.90 3.29
C LEU A 18 0.60 -4.57 2.27
N ASP A 19 0.04 -5.47 1.49
CA ASP A 19 0.68 -5.93 0.26
C ASP A 19 0.73 -4.78 -0.77
N ILE A 20 1.70 -4.83 -1.69
CA ILE A 20 1.92 -3.78 -2.70
C ILE A 20 1.33 -4.21 -4.04
N ASP A 21 1.93 -5.22 -4.68
CA ASP A 21 1.74 -5.56 -6.09
C ASP A 21 0.37 -6.27 -6.28
N GLY A 22 -0.56 -5.65 -6.99
CA GLY A 22 -1.94 -6.15 -7.13
C GLY A 22 -2.87 -5.77 -5.97
N THR A 23 -2.37 -5.03 -4.97
CA THR A 23 -3.16 -4.52 -3.84
C THR A 23 -3.23 -2.99 -3.84
N LEU A 24 -2.08 -2.32 -3.76
CA LEU A 24 -1.97 -0.85 -3.74
C LEU A 24 -1.65 -0.26 -5.11
N ILE A 25 -0.98 -1.04 -5.95
CA ILE A 25 -0.61 -0.71 -7.32
C ILE A 25 -1.04 -1.84 -8.24
N ASP A 26 -1.39 -1.49 -9.48
CA ASP A 26 -1.76 -2.51 -10.47
C ASP A 26 -0.55 -3.36 -10.86
N LEU A 27 -0.80 -4.64 -11.12
CA LEU A 27 0.23 -5.52 -11.68
C LEU A 27 0.57 -5.07 -13.10
N ALA A 28 1.87 -5.00 -13.39
CA ALA A 28 2.39 -4.73 -14.72
C ALA A 28 3.13 -5.95 -15.27
N ALA A 29 3.28 -6.02 -16.61
CA ALA A 29 3.97 -7.12 -17.27
C ALA A 29 5.46 -7.19 -16.89
N THR A 30 6.07 -6.05 -16.55
CA THR A 30 7.44 -5.92 -16.08
C THR A 30 7.51 -4.91 -14.92
N PRO A 31 8.52 -4.98 -14.04
CA PRO A 31 8.68 -4.02 -12.94
C PRO A 31 8.74 -2.56 -13.40
N ASP A 32 9.46 -2.28 -14.50
CA ASP A 32 9.63 -0.91 -15.02
C ASP A 32 8.34 -0.30 -15.59
N ALA A 33 7.32 -1.13 -15.86
CA ALA A 33 6.03 -0.69 -16.37
C ALA A 33 5.03 -0.33 -15.25
N VAL A 34 5.43 -0.46 -13.98
CA VAL A 34 4.61 -0.09 -12.83
C VAL A 34 4.39 1.41 -12.79
N VAL A 35 3.14 1.82 -12.59
CA VAL A 35 2.76 3.22 -12.39
C VAL A 35 2.27 3.41 -10.97
N ILE A 36 2.97 4.25 -10.21
CA ILE A 36 2.58 4.62 -8.84
C ILE A 36 1.61 5.81 -8.92
N PRO A 37 0.37 5.69 -8.41
CA PRO A 37 -0.54 6.83 -8.35
C PRO A 37 0.05 7.96 -7.49
N ALA A 38 0.09 9.18 -8.02
CA ALA A 38 0.75 10.32 -7.35
C ALA A 38 0.22 10.62 -5.93
N HIS A 39 -1.02 10.23 -5.63
CA HIS A 39 -1.64 10.43 -4.32
C HIS A 39 -1.33 9.31 -3.31
N LEU A 40 -0.88 8.13 -3.77
CA LEU A 40 -0.66 6.96 -2.92
C LEU A 40 0.38 7.22 -1.80
N PRO A 41 1.56 7.83 -2.06
CA PRO A 41 2.52 8.12 -0.99
C PRO A 41 1.94 9.02 0.10
N HIS A 42 1.12 10.01 -0.28
CA HIS A 42 0.47 10.90 0.67
C HIS A 42 -0.55 10.16 1.54
N LEU A 43 -1.33 9.25 0.95
CA LEU A 43 -2.27 8.40 1.68
C LEU A 43 -1.57 7.49 2.68
N LEU A 44 -0.49 6.83 2.26
CA LEU A 44 0.29 5.94 3.14
C LEU A 44 0.90 6.70 4.32
N ARG A 45 1.43 7.92 4.10
CA ARG A 45 1.94 8.77 5.18
C ARG A 45 0.84 9.14 6.19
N ARG A 46 -0.36 9.49 5.71
CA ARG A 46 -1.51 9.79 6.59
C ARG A 46 -1.97 8.56 7.36
N LEU A 47 -1.95 7.38 6.73
CA LEU A 47 -2.29 6.12 7.39
C LEU A 47 -1.27 5.79 8.47
N ALA A 48 0.03 5.86 8.18
CA ALA A 48 1.10 5.64 9.16
C ALA A 48 0.97 6.58 10.36
N ALA A 49 0.73 7.88 10.13
CA ALA A 49 0.57 8.86 11.20
C ALA A 49 -0.63 8.53 12.12
N ARG A 50 -1.75 8.08 11.55
CA ARG A 50 -2.95 7.67 12.32
C ARG A 50 -2.71 6.44 13.20
N HIS A 51 -1.74 5.61 12.83
CA HIS A 51 -1.38 4.37 13.51
C HIS A 51 -0.07 4.50 14.31
N GLY A 52 0.39 5.72 14.60
CA GLY A 52 1.61 5.93 15.39
C GLY A 52 2.87 5.36 14.75
N GLY A 53 2.91 5.30 13.41
CA GLY A 53 4.01 4.71 12.65
C GLY A 53 3.91 3.20 12.43
N ALA A 54 2.89 2.52 12.98
CA ALA A 54 2.70 1.09 12.81
C ALA A 54 2.09 0.75 11.43
N LEU A 55 2.82 1.03 10.36
CA LEU A 55 2.51 0.66 8.98
C LEU A 55 3.73 -0.01 8.33
N ALA A 56 3.55 -1.21 7.79
CA ALA A 56 4.52 -1.92 6.99
C ALA A 56 3.96 -2.24 5.59
N LEU A 57 4.78 -2.02 4.57
CA LEU A 57 4.51 -2.50 3.21
C LEU A 57 5.21 -3.85 3.03
N ILE A 58 4.50 -4.81 2.45
CA ILE A 58 4.98 -6.15 2.16
C ILE A 58 5.06 -6.26 0.64
N SER A 59 6.24 -6.65 0.13
CA SER A 59 6.42 -6.97 -1.28
C SER A 59 7.01 -8.37 -1.40
N GLY A 60 6.63 -9.07 -2.47
CA GLY A 60 7.30 -10.30 -2.89
C GLY A 60 8.63 -10.05 -3.62
N ARG A 61 8.95 -8.79 -3.95
CA ARG A 61 10.21 -8.40 -4.57
C ARG A 61 11.31 -8.27 -3.52
N SER A 62 12.55 -8.60 -3.91
CA SER A 62 13.71 -8.30 -3.09
C SER A 62 13.85 -6.78 -2.94
N LEU A 63 14.45 -6.32 -1.85
CA LEU A 63 14.75 -4.88 -1.68
C LEU A 63 15.63 -4.34 -2.83
N ALA A 64 16.44 -5.20 -3.46
CA ALA A 64 17.24 -4.85 -4.64
C ALA A 64 16.40 -4.57 -5.90
N ASP A 65 15.14 -5.02 -5.93
CA ASP A 65 14.21 -4.86 -7.06
C ASP A 65 13.09 -3.83 -6.75
N ILE A 66 13.24 -3.09 -5.63
CA ILE A 66 12.35 -2.03 -5.18
C ILE A 66 13.15 -0.72 -5.25
N ASP A 67 13.07 -0.04 -6.39
CA ASP A 67 13.51 1.36 -6.58
C ASP A 67 12.35 2.35 -6.34
#